data_AF-A0A8T5J8G6-F1
#
_entry.id   AF-A0A8T5J8G6-F1
#
_cell.length_a   1.000
_cell.length_b   1.000
_cell.length_c   1.000
_cell.angle_alpha   90.00
_cell.angle_beta   90.00
_cell.angle_gamma   90.00
#
_symmetry.space_group_name_H-M   'P 1'
#
loop_
_entity.id
_entity.type
_entity.pdbx_description
1 polymer ?
#
loop_
_entity_poly.entity_id
_entity_poly.type
_entity_poly.pdbx_seq_one_letter_code
_entity_poly.pdbx_strand_id
1 'polypeptide(L)'
;MERGLTPQYMADGKKHNRNRRGGNSSKKPRRHGGPAKSSLIERHAEFDAAAKTSAEERFSIKPLPIGIPKDFEEPRRFSFEWLNKPVSLKTESELATKVVRKGEFGWLPDDRVNEIGEMVDDLEMTLDQALSLRSALLQQKTVYSHGQLQARGKALVRLYREGLGIVELSKKFDFPPMNVFRVVLKEMGWSKSRIKETLRSPSKFKQRERAEFEAAEAADRVSNVDQSETHVRADLFEEILADWFEDQGVRVRRQPDMVKEQTKEHGRPINTPDLLFLDHVEINGEPVAWIDAKHFYGADVDFQRKKIAKQATRYVDAWGQGALVFRHGFCNNVHIPGTVLLDCGPLDLEPLNRTTGE
;
A
#
# COMPACT_ATOMS: atom_id res chain seq x y z
N MET A 1 0.97 24.70 49.90
CA MET A 1 -0.10 24.19 49.00
C MET A 1 -0.33 25.24 47.94
N GLU A 2 0.57 25.27 46.96
CA GLU A 2 0.53 26.17 45.80
C GLU A 2 0.16 25.32 44.58
N ARG A 3 -0.98 25.62 43.98
CA ARG A 3 -1.29 25.25 42.60
C ARG A 3 -1.05 26.54 41.81
N GLY A 4 -0.08 26.63 40.92
CA GLY A 4 0.14 25.72 39.81
C GLY A 4 -0.28 26.46 38.54
N LEU A 5 0.50 27.50 38.20
CA LEU A 5 0.42 28.26 36.97
C LEU A 5 0.77 27.34 35.80
N THR A 6 -0.13 27.21 34.84
CA THR A 6 0.13 26.62 33.53
C THR A 6 0.86 27.63 32.63
N PRO A 7 2.07 27.32 32.11
CA PRO A 7 2.71 28.18 31.13
C PRO A 7 2.11 27.99 29.73
N GLN A 8 1.64 29.10 29.17
CA GLN A 8 1.38 29.29 27.75
C GLN A 8 2.66 29.06 26.96
N TYR A 9 2.68 28.06 26.06
CA TYR A 9 3.73 27.97 25.05
C TYR A 9 3.47 29.04 23.99
N MET A 10 4.38 30.03 23.97
CA MET A 10 4.46 31.09 22.98
C MET A 10 4.72 30.51 21.59
N ALA A 11 3.83 30.85 20.67
CA ALA A 11 4.01 30.63 19.23
C ALA A 11 4.82 31.79 18.67
N ASP A 12 6.13 31.59 18.47
CA ASP A 12 6.97 32.55 17.76
C ASP A 12 6.77 32.40 16.25
N GLY A 13 6.01 33.35 15.71
CA GLY A 13 5.77 33.52 14.29
C GLY A 13 6.98 34.14 13.58
N LYS A 14 7.73 33.33 12.83
CA LYS A 14 8.54 33.83 11.70
C LYS A 14 7.79 33.61 10.40
N LYS A 15 7.20 34.69 9.90
CA LYS A 15 6.55 34.81 8.59
C LYS A 15 7.60 34.60 7.47
N HIS A 16 7.65 33.40 6.90
CA HIS A 16 8.36 33.20 5.63
C HIS A 16 7.50 33.65 4.45
N ASN A 17 7.99 34.71 3.82
CA ASN A 17 7.50 35.37 2.63
C ASN A 17 7.35 34.39 1.45
N ARG A 18 6.13 33.91 1.17
CA ARG A 18 5.83 33.11 -0.03
C ARG A 18 5.61 34.02 -1.23
N ASN A 19 6.71 34.51 -1.81
CA ASN A 19 6.70 35.11 -3.14
C ASN A 19 7.68 34.37 -4.04
N ARG A 20 7.21 33.28 -4.66
CA ARG A 20 7.78 32.74 -5.90
C ARG A 20 6.63 32.28 -6.81
N ARG A 21 6.17 33.22 -7.64
CA ARG A 21 5.49 32.91 -8.90
C ARG A 21 6.53 32.25 -9.82
N GLY A 22 6.60 30.93 -9.79
CA GLY A 22 7.38 30.11 -10.72
C GLY A 22 6.53 29.72 -11.92
N GLY A 23 7.08 29.92 -13.11
CA GLY A 23 6.40 29.85 -14.41
C GLY A 23 5.54 28.60 -14.63
N ASN A 24 4.39 28.86 -15.24
CA ASN A 24 3.45 27.85 -15.72
C ASN A 24 4.05 27.16 -16.96
N SER A 25 5.03 26.27 -16.76
CA SER A 25 5.42 25.32 -17.80
C SER A 25 4.29 24.31 -17.90
N SER A 26 3.51 24.37 -18.98
CA SER A 26 2.49 23.40 -19.35
C SER A 26 3.12 22.05 -19.71
N LYS A 27 3.78 21.40 -18.75
CA LYS A 27 4.16 20.00 -18.89
C LYS A 27 2.85 19.24 -19.00
N LYS A 28 2.61 18.63 -20.18
CA LYS A 28 1.55 17.64 -20.35
C LYS A 28 1.59 16.71 -19.13
N PRO A 29 0.45 16.47 -18.45
CA PRO A 29 0.45 15.58 -17.31
C PRO A 29 1.05 14.24 -17.74
N ARG A 30 2.08 13.77 -17.02
CA ARG A 30 2.68 12.46 -17.29
C ARG A 30 1.57 11.41 -17.21
N ARG A 31 1.49 10.56 -18.24
CA ARG A 31 0.41 9.56 -18.36
C ARG A 31 0.54 8.46 -17.29
N HIS A 32 1.78 8.14 -16.90
CA HIS A 32 2.15 7.19 -15.84
C HIS A 32 3.55 7.53 -15.29
N GLY A 33 3.87 7.06 -14.08
CA GLY A 33 5.20 7.21 -13.47
C GLY A 33 5.40 8.47 -12.62
N GLY A 34 6.24 8.34 -11.60
CA GLY A 34 6.67 9.40 -10.69
C GLY A 34 7.86 10.21 -11.23
N PRO A 35 8.46 11.07 -10.37
CA PRO A 35 9.79 11.64 -10.62
C PRO A 35 10.83 10.53 -10.85
N ALA A 36 11.94 10.86 -11.54
CA ALA A 36 13.00 9.88 -11.77
C ALA A 36 13.65 9.46 -10.43
N LYS A 37 13.95 8.16 -10.28
CA LYS A 37 14.60 7.59 -9.07
C LYS A 37 15.86 8.35 -8.67
N SER A 38 16.74 8.68 -9.61
CA SER A 38 17.96 9.46 -9.32
C SER A 38 17.67 10.81 -8.66
N SER A 39 16.65 11.52 -9.12
CA SER A 39 16.22 12.80 -8.52
C SER A 39 15.58 12.63 -7.15
N LEU A 40 14.92 11.49 -6.90
CA LEU A 40 14.37 11.18 -5.58
C LEU A 40 15.49 10.83 -4.59
N ILE A 41 16.46 10.02 -4.99
CA ILE A 41 17.66 9.69 -4.19
C ILE A 41 18.41 10.96 -3.83
N GLU A 42 18.68 11.84 -4.80
CA GLU A 42 19.35 13.12 -4.54
C GLU A 42 18.57 13.98 -3.54
N ARG A 43 17.24 14.06 -3.68
CA ARG A 43 16.38 14.83 -2.79
C ARG A 43 16.37 14.29 -1.35
N HIS A 44 16.49 12.97 -1.19
CA HIS A 44 16.38 12.29 0.09
C HIS A 44 17.72 11.82 0.66
N ALA A 45 18.84 12.17 0.02
CA ALA A 45 20.17 11.68 0.39
C ALA A 45 20.53 11.88 1.86
N GLU A 46 20.27 13.06 2.42
CA GLU A 46 20.50 13.34 3.85
C GLU A 46 19.64 12.46 4.76
N PHE A 47 18.37 12.26 4.40
CA PHE A 47 17.44 11.42 5.15
C PHE A 47 17.85 9.95 5.09
N ASP A 48 18.20 9.44 3.90
CA ASP A 48 18.63 8.06 3.71
C ASP A 48 19.95 7.79 4.44
N ALA A 49 20.92 8.71 4.38
CA ALA A 49 22.16 8.59 5.14
C ALA A 49 21.91 8.54 6.65
N ALA A 50 21.05 9.42 7.18
CA ALA A 50 20.67 9.40 8.60
C ALA A 50 19.95 8.10 8.99
N ALA A 51 19.08 7.58 8.11
CA ALA A 51 18.39 6.31 8.34
C ALA A 51 19.36 5.13 8.43
N LYS A 52 20.41 5.08 7.59
CA LYS A 52 21.47 4.06 7.65
C LYS A 52 22.21 4.10 8.97
N THR A 53 22.70 5.27 9.37
CA THR A 53 23.37 5.46 10.66
C THR A 53 22.46 5.05 11.82
N SER A 54 21.20 5.46 11.79
CA SER A 54 20.22 5.09 12.83
C SER A 54 20.00 3.58 12.91
N ALA A 55 20.02 2.85 11.78
CA ALA A 55 19.88 1.39 11.79
C ALA A 55 21.08 0.70 12.42
N GLU A 56 22.29 1.20 12.19
CA GLU A 56 23.52 0.67 12.79
C GLU A 56 23.63 1.00 14.28
N GLU A 57 23.24 2.21 14.68
CA GLU A 57 23.41 2.66 16.07
C GLU A 57 22.27 2.21 17.00
N ARG A 58 21.19 1.61 16.47
CA ARG A 58 19.94 1.33 17.20
C ARG A 58 20.09 0.56 18.51
N PHE A 59 21.09 -0.32 18.61
CA PHE A 59 21.36 -1.11 19.82
C PHE A 59 22.14 -0.35 20.90
N SER A 60 22.75 0.78 20.54
CA SER A 60 23.52 1.65 21.45
C SER A 60 22.69 2.83 21.99
N ILE A 61 21.53 3.10 21.39
CA ILE A 61 20.64 4.21 21.76
C ILE A 61 19.97 3.94 23.12
N LYS A 62 19.87 4.98 23.96
CA LYS A 62 19.17 4.92 25.25
C LYS A 62 18.07 6.00 25.32
N PRO A 63 16.80 5.64 25.61
CA PRO A 63 16.30 4.28 25.77
C PRO A 63 16.34 3.48 24.46
N LEU A 64 16.35 2.15 24.57
CA LEU A 64 16.30 1.28 23.39
C LEU A 64 15.02 1.53 22.58
N PRO A 65 15.08 1.43 21.25
CA PRO A 65 13.91 1.43 20.40
C PRO A 65 12.85 0.39 20.82
N ILE A 66 11.58 0.74 20.62
CA ILE A 66 10.45 -0.16 20.93
C ILE A 66 10.58 -1.51 20.20
N GLY A 67 10.19 -2.60 20.84
CA GLY A 67 10.28 -3.95 20.27
C GLY A 67 11.63 -4.64 20.46
N ILE A 68 12.70 -3.90 20.78
CA ILE A 68 13.96 -4.49 21.23
C ILE A 68 13.84 -4.83 22.73
N PRO A 69 14.07 -6.09 23.14
CA PRO A 69 14.05 -6.48 24.56
C PRO A 69 15.07 -5.69 25.38
N LYS A 70 14.76 -5.41 26.65
CA LYS A 70 15.73 -4.77 27.57
C LYS A 70 16.94 -5.65 27.85
N ASP A 71 16.67 -6.95 27.98
CA ASP A 71 17.67 -8.00 28.14
C ASP A 71 17.79 -8.73 26.80
N PHE A 72 18.77 -8.31 25.98
CA PHE A 72 19.09 -8.97 24.72
C PHE A 72 20.57 -9.38 24.71
N GLU A 73 20.84 -10.51 24.07
CA GLU A 73 22.20 -10.94 23.77
C GLU A 73 22.89 -9.96 22.81
N GLU A 74 24.23 -9.92 22.82
CA GLU A 74 24.98 -9.06 21.91
C GLU A 74 24.57 -9.32 20.43
N PRO A 75 24.24 -8.26 19.65
CA PRO A 75 23.82 -8.40 18.26
C PRO A 75 24.92 -9.02 17.39
N ARG A 76 24.56 -10.06 16.65
CA ARG A 76 25.43 -10.68 15.64
C ARG A 76 25.37 -9.87 14.35
N ARG A 77 26.28 -10.17 13.42
CA ARG A 77 26.35 -9.53 12.10
C ARG A 77 26.10 -10.55 11.01
N PHE A 78 25.17 -10.23 10.12
CA PHE A 78 24.83 -11.02 8.94
C PHE A 78 24.85 -10.10 7.71
N SER A 79 25.33 -10.63 6.58
CA SER A 79 25.31 -9.93 5.29
C SER A 79 24.82 -10.89 4.22
N PHE A 80 23.90 -10.42 3.38
CA PHE A 80 23.22 -11.21 2.37
C PHE A 80 23.27 -10.53 1.00
N GLU A 81 23.53 -11.32 -0.03
CA GLU A 81 23.29 -10.93 -1.43
C GLU A 81 21.85 -11.30 -1.81
N TRP A 82 21.09 -10.31 -2.26
CA TRP A 82 19.68 -10.44 -2.61
C TRP A 82 19.47 -9.99 -4.05
N LEU A 83 19.46 -10.95 -4.97
CA LEU A 83 19.29 -10.68 -6.39
C LEU A 83 17.87 -10.18 -6.67
N ASN A 84 17.77 -9.01 -7.31
CA ASN A 84 16.50 -8.40 -7.70
C ASN A 84 16.38 -8.31 -9.23
N LYS A 85 15.15 -8.42 -9.74
CA LYS A 85 14.78 -8.26 -11.16
C LYS A 85 13.63 -7.25 -11.29
N PRO A 86 13.87 -5.95 -10.98
CA PRO A 86 12.81 -4.95 -11.01
C PRO A 86 12.38 -4.63 -12.45
N VAL A 87 11.10 -4.32 -12.63
CA VAL A 87 10.54 -4.00 -13.94
C VAL A 87 10.90 -2.56 -14.33
N SER A 88 11.23 -2.32 -15.61
CA SER A 88 11.54 -0.97 -16.09
C SER A 88 10.30 -0.07 -16.08
N LEU A 89 10.48 1.23 -15.81
CA LEU A 89 9.39 2.22 -15.92
C LEU A 89 8.79 2.28 -17.32
N LYS A 90 9.60 2.02 -18.36
CA LYS A 90 9.14 1.98 -19.75
C LYS A 90 8.11 0.86 -19.93
N THR A 91 8.46 -0.35 -19.52
CA THR A 91 7.58 -1.54 -19.56
C THR A 91 6.30 -1.29 -18.77
N GLU A 92 6.43 -0.81 -17.52
CA GLU A 92 5.27 -0.50 -16.68
C GLU A 92 4.36 0.58 -17.30
N SER A 93 4.94 1.65 -17.86
CA SER A 93 4.18 2.73 -18.49
C SER A 93 3.42 2.28 -19.72
N GLU A 94 4.00 1.36 -20.50
CA GLU A 94 3.33 0.79 -21.65
C GLU A 94 2.09 -0.01 -21.21
N LEU A 95 2.26 -0.94 -20.28
CA LEU A 95 1.17 -1.78 -19.77
C LEU A 95 0.11 -0.99 -19.02
N ALA A 96 0.49 0.03 -18.25
CA ALA A 96 -0.45 0.87 -17.50
C ALA A 96 -1.55 1.48 -18.39
N THR A 97 -1.25 1.72 -19.67
CA THR A 97 -2.22 2.26 -20.63
C THR A 97 -3.18 1.21 -21.22
N LYS A 98 -2.84 -0.07 -21.11
CA LYS A 98 -3.57 -1.20 -21.72
C LYS A 98 -4.38 -2.00 -20.69
N VAL A 99 -3.92 -2.07 -19.43
CA VAL A 99 -4.54 -2.92 -18.39
C VAL A 99 -5.80 -2.33 -17.75
N VAL A 100 -6.03 -1.02 -17.86
CA VAL A 100 -7.24 -0.33 -17.36
C VAL A 100 -8.14 0.11 -18.51
N ARG A 101 -9.40 -0.33 -18.51
CA ARG A 101 -10.45 0.13 -19.44
C ARG A 101 -11.57 0.86 -18.70
N LYS A 102 -12.32 1.67 -19.46
CA LYS A 102 -13.47 2.41 -18.93
C LYS A 102 -14.54 1.43 -18.44
N GLY A 103 -15.04 1.63 -17.22
CA GLY A 103 -16.10 0.81 -16.63
C GLY A 103 -15.66 -0.56 -16.11
N GLU A 104 -14.39 -0.94 -16.26
CA GLU A 104 -13.85 -2.21 -15.75
C GLU A 104 -13.27 -2.04 -14.34
N PHE A 105 -14.13 -2.13 -13.31
CA PHE A 105 -13.72 -2.11 -11.90
C PHE A 105 -13.80 -3.47 -11.22
N GLY A 106 -14.47 -4.44 -11.85
CA GLY A 106 -14.71 -5.78 -11.33
C GLY A 106 -13.62 -6.79 -11.68
N TRP A 107 -13.98 -8.06 -11.46
CA TRP A 107 -13.25 -9.22 -11.96
C TRP A 107 -13.11 -9.16 -13.47
N LEU A 108 -11.96 -9.60 -13.95
CA LEU A 108 -11.74 -9.76 -15.37
C LEU A 108 -12.28 -11.13 -15.78
N PRO A 109 -13.07 -11.22 -16.86
CA PRO A 109 -13.38 -12.51 -17.45
C PRO A 109 -12.09 -13.14 -18.04
N ASP A 110 -12.08 -14.46 -18.20
CA ASP A 110 -10.89 -15.22 -18.59
C ASP A 110 -10.31 -14.78 -19.94
N ASP A 111 -11.16 -14.43 -20.90
CA ASP A 111 -10.74 -13.85 -22.19
C ASP A 111 -9.95 -12.55 -22.00
N ARG A 112 -10.38 -11.69 -21.07
CA ARG A 112 -9.67 -10.44 -20.75
C ARG A 112 -8.40 -10.68 -19.95
N VAL A 113 -8.32 -11.73 -19.15
CA VAL A 113 -7.08 -12.15 -18.48
C VAL A 113 -6.07 -12.67 -19.51
N ASN A 114 -6.50 -13.53 -20.42
CA ASN A 114 -5.69 -14.05 -21.52
C ASN A 114 -5.19 -12.92 -22.42
N GLU A 115 -6.04 -11.93 -22.73
CA GLU A 115 -5.65 -10.75 -23.50
C GLU A 115 -4.53 -9.95 -22.80
N ILE A 116 -4.55 -9.87 -21.45
CA ILE A 116 -3.45 -9.24 -20.70
C ILE A 116 -2.21 -10.14 -20.71
N GLY A 117 -2.38 -11.46 -20.66
CA GLY A 117 -1.30 -12.44 -20.83
C GLY A 117 -0.53 -12.23 -22.14
N GLU A 118 -1.24 -12.19 -23.26
CA GLU A 118 -0.67 -11.92 -24.59
C GLU A 118 0.04 -10.56 -24.65
N MET A 119 -0.44 -9.54 -23.92
CA MET A 119 0.23 -8.24 -23.87
C MET A 119 1.56 -8.25 -23.13
N VAL A 120 1.76 -9.17 -22.19
CA VAL A 120 2.96 -9.24 -21.37
C VAL A 120 4.00 -10.23 -21.89
N ASP A 121 3.64 -11.13 -22.81
CA ASP A 121 4.57 -12.13 -23.37
C ASP A 121 5.83 -11.52 -23.98
N ASP A 122 5.71 -10.35 -24.62
CA ASP A 122 6.82 -9.61 -25.23
C ASP A 122 7.50 -8.60 -24.27
N LEU A 123 7.14 -8.61 -22.99
CA LEU A 123 7.57 -7.62 -22.00
C LEU A 123 8.28 -8.29 -20.83
N GLU A 124 9.20 -7.55 -20.20
CA GLU A 124 9.82 -7.95 -18.94
C GLU A 124 8.86 -7.73 -17.75
N MET A 125 7.66 -8.31 -17.83
CA MET A 125 6.65 -8.28 -16.78
C MET A 125 5.81 -9.58 -16.85
N THR A 126 5.40 -10.14 -15.71
CA THR A 126 4.52 -11.31 -15.65
C THR A 126 3.04 -10.93 -15.66
N LEU A 127 2.16 -11.89 -15.93
CA LEU A 127 0.70 -11.69 -15.84
C LEU A 127 0.29 -11.21 -14.43
N ASP A 128 0.82 -11.83 -13.39
CA ASP A 128 0.53 -11.44 -12.00
C ASP A 128 0.97 -9.99 -11.69
N GLN A 129 2.13 -9.59 -12.19
CA GLN A 129 2.61 -8.20 -12.09
C GLN A 129 1.65 -7.23 -12.79
N ALA A 130 1.18 -7.58 -13.99
CA ALA A 130 0.23 -6.75 -14.74
C ALA A 130 -1.16 -6.66 -14.06
N LEU A 131 -1.67 -7.78 -13.51
CA LEU A 131 -2.92 -7.80 -12.75
C LEU A 131 -2.81 -7.00 -11.44
N SER A 132 -1.66 -7.06 -10.78
CA SER A 132 -1.38 -6.25 -9.60
C SER A 132 -1.21 -4.76 -9.95
N LEU A 133 -0.53 -4.42 -11.06
CA LEU A 133 -0.44 -3.06 -11.58
C LEU A 133 -1.83 -2.48 -11.89
N ARG A 134 -2.68 -3.25 -12.56
CA ARG A 134 -4.08 -2.87 -12.82
C ARG A 134 -4.81 -2.53 -11.52
N SER A 135 -4.64 -3.36 -10.50
CA SER A 135 -5.27 -3.16 -9.19
C SER A 135 -4.81 -1.84 -8.55
N ALA A 136 -3.50 -1.55 -8.57
CA ALA A 136 -2.95 -0.29 -8.07
C ALA A 136 -3.47 0.94 -8.86
N LEU A 137 -3.56 0.85 -10.18
CA LEU A 137 -4.08 1.91 -11.04
C LEU A 137 -5.57 2.18 -10.79
N LEU A 138 -6.38 1.13 -10.62
CA LEU A 138 -7.80 1.25 -10.32
C LEU A 138 -8.04 1.87 -8.92
N GLN A 139 -7.22 1.50 -7.92
CA GLN A 139 -7.25 2.14 -6.61
C GLN A 139 -6.94 3.65 -6.72
N GLN A 140 -5.87 4.01 -7.45
CA GLN A 140 -5.53 5.42 -7.66
C GLN A 140 -6.63 6.18 -8.39
N LYS A 141 -7.17 5.62 -9.47
CA LYS A 141 -8.29 6.18 -10.23
C LYS A 141 -9.47 6.45 -9.31
N THR A 142 -9.80 5.49 -8.44
CA THR A 142 -10.90 5.61 -7.48
C THR A 142 -10.70 6.76 -6.50
N VAL A 143 -9.51 6.88 -5.92
CA VAL A 143 -9.19 7.91 -4.92
C VAL A 143 -9.19 9.30 -5.54
N TYR A 144 -8.51 9.50 -6.68
CA TYR A 144 -8.37 10.81 -7.28
C TYR A 144 -9.60 11.29 -8.05
N SER A 145 -10.49 10.39 -8.45
CA SER A 145 -11.75 10.74 -9.11
C SER A 145 -12.93 10.90 -8.15
N HIS A 146 -12.75 10.66 -6.83
CA HIS A 146 -13.82 10.75 -5.84
C HIS A 146 -14.56 12.08 -5.83
N GLY A 147 -13.85 13.21 -5.94
CA GLY A 147 -14.47 14.54 -6.00
C GLY A 147 -15.35 14.72 -7.24
N GLN A 148 -14.93 14.18 -8.38
CA GLN A 148 -15.71 14.19 -9.63
C GLN A 148 -16.97 13.34 -9.50
N LEU A 149 -16.86 12.17 -8.88
CA LEU A 149 -18.00 11.31 -8.56
C LEU A 149 -19.03 12.04 -7.69
N GLN A 150 -18.59 12.70 -6.60
CA GLN A 150 -19.49 13.48 -5.73
C GLN A 150 -20.22 14.58 -6.51
N ALA A 151 -19.52 15.29 -7.39
CA ALA A 151 -20.12 16.35 -8.22
C ALA A 151 -21.21 15.83 -9.18
N ARG A 152 -21.18 14.53 -9.54
CA ARG A 152 -22.18 13.88 -10.40
C ARG A 152 -23.38 13.30 -9.62
N GLY A 153 -23.42 13.43 -8.29
CA GLY A 153 -24.44 12.78 -7.45
C GLY A 153 -25.88 13.03 -7.89
N LYS A 154 -26.26 14.29 -8.15
CA LYS A 154 -27.61 14.65 -8.64
C LYS A 154 -27.98 13.97 -9.95
N ALA A 155 -27.03 13.82 -10.87
CA ALA A 155 -27.25 13.15 -12.14
C ALA A 155 -27.40 11.63 -11.96
N LEU A 156 -26.58 11.04 -11.09
CA LEU A 156 -26.63 9.60 -10.77
C LEU A 156 -27.97 9.22 -10.14
N VAL A 157 -28.43 9.94 -9.12
CA VAL A 157 -29.71 9.62 -8.47
C VAL A 157 -30.91 9.82 -9.39
N ARG A 158 -30.85 10.80 -10.31
CA ARG A 158 -31.89 11.01 -11.32
C ARG A 158 -32.01 9.80 -12.24
N LEU A 159 -30.90 9.37 -12.85
CA LEU A 159 -30.86 8.22 -13.74
C LEU A 159 -31.23 6.91 -13.02
N TYR A 160 -30.81 6.75 -11.76
CA TYR A 160 -31.23 5.61 -10.94
C TYR A 160 -32.75 5.58 -10.74
N ARG A 161 -33.38 6.73 -10.45
CA ARG A 161 -34.84 6.86 -10.34
C ARG A 161 -35.56 6.59 -11.66
N GLU A 162 -34.94 6.92 -12.79
CA GLU A 162 -35.43 6.61 -14.14
C GLU A 162 -35.30 5.11 -14.51
N GLY A 163 -34.65 4.30 -13.67
CA GLY A 163 -34.60 2.84 -13.80
C GLY A 163 -33.23 2.26 -14.11
N LEU A 164 -32.20 3.08 -14.33
CA LEU A 164 -30.84 2.55 -14.57
C LEU A 164 -30.29 1.87 -13.32
N GLY A 165 -29.62 0.73 -13.53
CA GLY A 165 -28.92 0.00 -12.47
C GLY A 165 -27.58 0.61 -12.10
N ILE A 166 -27.05 0.27 -10.91
CA ILE A 166 -25.79 0.79 -10.40
C ILE A 166 -24.59 0.40 -11.28
N VAL A 167 -24.55 -0.84 -11.77
CA VAL A 167 -23.47 -1.32 -12.66
C VAL A 167 -23.48 -0.57 -13.99
N GLU A 168 -24.66 -0.25 -14.53
CA GLU A 168 -24.79 0.56 -15.74
C GLU A 168 -24.31 1.99 -15.51
N LEU A 169 -24.70 2.59 -14.39
CA LEU A 169 -24.22 3.92 -14.00
C LEU A 169 -22.69 3.94 -13.81
N SER A 170 -22.13 2.90 -13.20
CA SER A 170 -20.68 2.71 -13.07
C SER A 170 -19.99 2.71 -14.42
N LYS A 171 -20.44 1.90 -15.38
CA LYS A 171 -19.88 1.85 -16.74
C LYS A 171 -20.02 3.19 -17.48
N LYS A 172 -21.19 3.83 -17.35
CA LYS A 172 -21.51 5.10 -18.02
C LYS A 172 -20.61 6.24 -17.53
N PHE A 173 -20.48 6.39 -16.21
CA PHE A 173 -19.75 7.49 -15.57
C PHE A 173 -18.30 7.15 -15.23
N ASP A 174 -17.88 5.90 -15.39
CA ASP A 174 -16.52 5.40 -15.16
C ASP A 174 -16.04 5.55 -13.69
N PHE A 175 -16.88 5.10 -12.76
CA PHE A 175 -16.58 5.06 -11.33
C PHE A 175 -16.87 3.67 -10.76
N PRO A 176 -16.21 3.25 -9.65
CA PRO A 176 -16.47 1.94 -9.05
C PRO A 176 -17.94 1.77 -8.64
N PRO A 177 -18.59 0.63 -8.96
CA PRO A 177 -20.01 0.39 -8.66
C PRO A 177 -20.41 0.68 -7.22
N MET A 178 -19.63 0.24 -6.23
CA MET A 178 -19.96 0.44 -4.82
C MET A 178 -19.86 1.90 -4.41
N ASN A 179 -18.95 2.66 -5.02
CA ASN A 179 -18.85 4.09 -4.79
C ASN A 179 -20.01 4.86 -5.46
N VAL A 180 -20.44 4.45 -6.65
CA VAL A 180 -21.65 4.98 -7.29
C VAL A 180 -22.87 4.71 -6.40
N PHE A 181 -23.01 3.49 -5.89
CA PHE A 181 -24.12 3.13 -5.01
C PHE A 181 -24.15 3.97 -3.73
N ARG A 182 -23.01 4.14 -3.06
CA ARG A 182 -22.89 5.02 -1.88
C ARG A 182 -23.32 6.45 -2.17
N VAL A 183 -22.99 6.98 -3.35
CA VAL A 183 -23.41 8.33 -3.76
C VAL A 183 -24.91 8.38 -4.05
N VAL A 184 -25.47 7.39 -4.74
CA VAL A 184 -26.92 7.30 -4.99
C VAL A 184 -27.68 7.28 -3.65
N LEU A 185 -27.30 6.42 -2.70
CA LEU A 185 -27.94 6.34 -1.37
C LEU A 185 -27.84 7.68 -0.62
N LYS A 186 -26.68 8.33 -0.67
CA LYS A 186 -26.48 9.65 -0.06
C LYS A 186 -27.42 10.70 -0.66
N GLU A 187 -27.55 10.74 -1.98
CA GLU A 187 -28.44 11.68 -2.69
C GLU A 187 -29.93 11.31 -2.53
N MET A 188 -30.24 10.06 -2.16
CA MET A 188 -31.56 9.65 -1.68
C MET A 188 -31.84 10.08 -0.23
N GLY A 189 -30.91 10.79 0.43
CA GLY A 189 -31.08 11.34 1.78
C GLY A 189 -30.59 10.42 2.89
N TRP A 190 -29.85 9.36 2.59
CA TRP A 190 -29.33 8.47 3.64
C TRP A 190 -28.14 9.10 4.37
N SER A 191 -28.09 8.96 5.69
CA SER A 191 -26.94 9.38 6.49
C SER A 191 -25.74 8.46 6.25
N LYS A 192 -24.53 8.97 6.44
CA LYS A 192 -23.29 8.17 6.32
C LYS A 192 -23.29 6.95 7.25
N SER A 193 -23.82 7.11 8.46
CA SER A 193 -23.93 6.02 9.44
C SER A 193 -24.87 4.92 8.94
N ARG A 194 -26.07 5.29 8.48
CA ARG A 194 -27.05 4.36 7.93
C ARG A 194 -26.49 3.59 6.74
N ILE A 195 -25.82 4.27 5.81
CA ILE A 195 -25.19 3.62 4.66
C ILE A 195 -24.16 2.59 5.14
N LYS A 196 -23.25 2.99 6.04
CA LYS A 196 -22.20 2.10 6.56
C LYS A 196 -22.77 0.86 7.25
N GLU A 197 -23.81 1.04 8.08
CA GLU A 197 -24.46 -0.05 8.80
C GLU A 197 -25.20 -1.00 7.86
N THR A 198 -25.95 -0.46 6.89
CA THR A 198 -26.76 -1.26 5.97
C THR A 198 -25.88 -2.07 5.02
N LEU A 199 -24.74 -1.52 4.57
CA LEU A 199 -23.79 -2.26 3.74
C LEU A 199 -23.11 -3.42 4.49
N ARG A 200 -23.05 -3.37 5.82
CA ARG A 200 -22.58 -4.50 6.66
C ARG A 200 -23.68 -5.51 6.99
N SER A 201 -24.93 -5.15 6.73
CA SER A 201 -26.09 -6.01 6.94
C SER A 201 -27.06 -5.85 5.77
N PRO A 202 -26.70 -6.36 4.57
CA PRO A 202 -27.44 -6.08 3.34
C PRO A 202 -28.91 -6.53 3.39
N SER A 203 -29.26 -7.45 4.29
CA SER A 203 -30.65 -7.85 4.58
C SER A 203 -31.56 -6.68 5.00
N LYS A 204 -31.00 -5.55 5.46
CA LYS A 204 -31.73 -4.33 5.83
C LYS A 204 -32.13 -3.47 4.61
N PHE A 205 -31.62 -3.75 3.41
CA PHE A 205 -32.06 -3.07 2.19
C PHE A 205 -33.46 -3.52 1.77
N LYS A 206 -34.18 -2.65 1.05
CA LYS A 206 -35.36 -3.08 0.30
C LYS A 206 -34.91 -3.93 -0.90
N GLN A 207 -35.84 -4.67 -1.50
CA GLN A 207 -35.55 -5.62 -2.58
C GLN A 207 -34.70 -5.02 -3.71
N ARG A 208 -35.04 -3.81 -4.20
CA ARG A 208 -34.26 -3.16 -5.26
C ARG A 208 -32.85 -2.81 -4.79
N GLU A 209 -32.71 -2.03 -3.71
CA GLU A 209 -31.39 -1.64 -3.21
C GLU A 209 -30.52 -2.84 -2.81
N ARG A 210 -31.14 -3.95 -2.39
CA ARG A 210 -30.43 -5.20 -2.10
C ARG A 210 -29.88 -5.83 -3.38
N ALA A 211 -30.69 -5.96 -4.43
CA ALA A 211 -30.23 -6.48 -5.72
C ALA A 211 -29.14 -5.59 -6.33
N GLU A 212 -29.25 -4.26 -6.19
CA GLU A 212 -28.24 -3.31 -6.66
C GLU A 212 -26.95 -3.38 -5.84
N PHE A 213 -27.05 -3.62 -4.53
CA PHE A 213 -25.89 -3.90 -3.67
C PHE A 213 -25.16 -5.16 -4.14
N GLU A 214 -25.88 -6.28 -4.27
CA GLU A 214 -25.31 -7.58 -4.66
C GLU A 214 -24.65 -7.49 -6.04
N ALA A 215 -25.31 -6.83 -7.01
CA ALA A 215 -24.74 -6.61 -8.34
C ALA A 215 -23.52 -5.67 -8.33
N ALA A 216 -23.53 -4.62 -7.51
CA ALA A 216 -22.41 -3.70 -7.39
C ALA A 216 -21.20 -4.33 -6.69
N GLU A 217 -21.42 -5.12 -5.65
CA GLU A 217 -20.37 -5.83 -4.90
C GLU A 217 -19.67 -6.87 -5.80
N ALA A 218 -20.45 -7.68 -6.53
CA ALA A 218 -19.90 -8.64 -7.49
C ALA A 218 -19.09 -7.98 -8.62
N ALA A 219 -19.44 -6.75 -8.99
CA ALA A 219 -18.81 -6.00 -10.08
C ALA A 219 -17.70 -5.03 -9.63
N ASP A 220 -17.31 -5.01 -8.35
CA ASP A 220 -16.34 -4.04 -7.80
C ASP A 220 -15.24 -4.72 -7.00
N ARG A 221 -14.15 -5.10 -7.68
CA ARG A 221 -12.99 -5.73 -7.03
C ARG A 221 -12.13 -4.74 -6.24
N VAL A 222 -12.26 -3.45 -6.52
CA VAL A 222 -11.42 -2.38 -5.95
C VAL A 222 -11.89 -1.98 -4.56
N SER A 223 -13.20 -2.06 -4.33
CA SER A 223 -13.82 -1.75 -3.05
C SER A 223 -14.63 -2.92 -2.46
N ASN A 224 -14.30 -4.15 -2.90
CA ASN A 224 -14.86 -5.38 -2.38
C ASN A 224 -14.64 -5.50 -0.86
N VAL A 225 -15.61 -6.13 -0.20
CA VAL A 225 -15.65 -6.32 1.26
C VAL A 225 -14.90 -7.59 1.67
N ASP A 226 -14.90 -8.64 0.84
CA ASP A 226 -14.18 -9.88 1.13
C ASP A 226 -12.75 -9.86 0.57
N GLN A 227 -11.77 -9.99 1.47
CA GLN A 227 -10.33 -10.02 1.19
C GLN A 227 -9.65 -11.22 1.87
N SER A 228 -10.43 -12.20 2.35
CA SER A 228 -9.97 -13.31 3.20
C SER A 228 -8.83 -14.13 2.56
N GLU A 229 -8.99 -14.60 1.32
CA GLU A 229 -7.95 -15.36 0.62
C GLU A 229 -6.66 -14.54 0.43
N THR A 230 -6.80 -13.25 0.11
CA THR A 230 -5.63 -12.36 -0.05
C THR A 230 -4.89 -12.16 1.27
N HIS A 231 -5.61 -12.12 2.40
CA HIS A 231 -5.01 -12.04 3.73
C HIS A 231 -4.25 -13.33 4.06
N VAL A 232 -4.85 -14.50 3.86
CA VAL A 232 -4.18 -15.79 4.11
C VAL A 232 -2.87 -15.90 3.31
N ARG A 233 -2.87 -15.49 2.04
CA ARG A 233 -1.66 -15.53 1.20
C ARG A 233 -0.64 -14.44 1.57
N ALA A 234 -1.08 -13.33 2.16
CA ALA A 234 -0.19 -12.31 2.69
C ALA A 234 0.50 -12.81 3.98
N ASP A 235 -0.27 -13.39 4.89
CA ASP A 235 0.23 -13.97 6.14
C ASP A 235 1.24 -15.09 5.85
N LEU A 236 0.92 -16.01 4.93
CA LEU A 236 1.87 -17.06 4.51
C LEU A 236 3.13 -16.50 3.84
N PHE A 237 3.02 -15.38 3.13
CA PHE A 237 4.20 -14.72 2.55
C PHE A 237 5.10 -14.09 3.62
N GLU A 238 4.52 -13.53 4.67
CA GLU A 238 5.25 -13.04 5.84
C GLU A 238 5.95 -14.19 6.59
N GLU A 239 5.29 -15.35 6.73
CA GLU A 239 5.88 -16.55 7.32
C GLU A 239 7.10 -17.04 6.53
N ILE A 240 6.98 -17.24 5.21
CA ILE A 240 8.09 -17.66 4.33
C ILE A 240 9.29 -16.72 4.48
N LEU A 241 9.03 -15.42 4.56
CA LEU A 241 10.07 -14.41 4.71
C LEU A 241 10.76 -14.50 6.08
N ALA A 242 10.00 -14.69 7.16
CA ALA A 242 10.54 -14.85 8.50
C ALA A 242 11.35 -16.15 8.64
N ASP A 243 10.81 -17.26 8.15
CA ASP A 243 11.45 -18.57 8.16
C ASP A 243 12.80 -18.51 7.43
N TRP A 244 12.87 -17.85 6.27
CA TRP A 244 14.13 -17.71 5.52
C TRP A 244 15.24 -17.06 6.36
N PHE A 245 14.97 -15.97 7.09
CA PHE A 245 15.98 -15.32 7.92
C PHE A 245 16.33 -16.14 9.17
N GLU A 246 15.33 -16.75 9.81
CA GLU A 246 15.54 -17.59 10.99
C GLU A 246 16.36 -18.84 10.67
N ASP A 247 16.16 -19.44 9.50
CA ASP A 247 16.94 -20.58 8.99
C ASP A 247 18.41 -20.23 8.75
N GLN A 248 18.72 -18.95 8.48
CA GLN A 248 20.10 -18.44 8.43
C GLN A 248 20.67 -18.11 9.82
N GLY A 249 19.90 -18.31 10.88
CA GLY A 249 20.29 -18.04 12.26
C GLY A 249 20.12 -16.60 12.71
N VAL A 250 19.41 -15.76 11.93
CA VAL A 250 19.11 -14.37 12.29
C VAL A 250 17.99 -14.34 13.32
N ARG A 251 18.16 -13.56 14.39
CA ARG A 251 17.12 -13.38 15.40
C ARG A 251 16.15 -12.29 14.96
N VAL A 252 14.87 -12.65 14.87
CA VAL A 252 13.80 -11.75 14.46
C VAL A 252 12.69 -11.69 15.50
N ARG A 253 12.00 -10.56 15.54
CA ARG A 253 10.69 -10.40 16.17
C ARG A 253 9.65 -10.37 15.07
N ARG A 254 8.70 -11.32 15.08
CA ARG A 254 7.57 -11.35 14.14
C ARG A 254 6.45 -10.41 14.63
N GLN A 255 5.65 -9.89 13.69
CA GLN A 255 4.53 -8.98 14.01
C GLN A 255 3.55 -9.50 15.06
N PRO A 256 3.06 -10.77 15.01
CA PRO A 256 2.05 -11.25 15.94
C PRO A 256 2.52 -11.19 17.41
N ASP A 257 3.80 -11.47 17.65
CA ASP A 257 4.40 -11.42 18.99
C ASP A 257 4.50 -9.97 19.49
N MET A 258 4.96 -9.05 18.64
CA MET A 258 5.01 -7.62 18.98
C MET A 258 3.61 -7.06 19.28
N VAL A 259 2.61 -7.40 18.46
CA VAL A 259 1.21 -6.98 18.66
C VAL A 259 0.69 -7.47 20.01
N LYS A 260 0.94 -8.74 20.35
CA LYS A 260 0.49 -9.35 21.61
C LYS A 260 1.13 -8.68 22.82
N GLU A 261 2.44 -8.46 22.80
CA GLU A 261 3.18 -7.80 23.89
C GLU A 261 2.77 -6.34 24.07
N GLN A 262 2.76 -5.56 23.00
CA GLN A 262 2.44 -4.13 23.07
C GLN A 262 0.96 -3.89 23.39
N THR A 263 0.04 -4.76 22.98
CA THR A 263 -1.36 -4.65 23.39
C THR A 263 -1.51 -4.87 24.89
N LYS A 264 -0.74 -5.80 25.47
CA LYS A 264 -0.73 -6.04 26.92
C LYS A 264 -0.11 -4.87 27.69
N GLU A 265 0.95 -4.26 27.17
CA GLU A 265 1.68 -3.18 27.85
C GLU A 265 1.07 -1.79 27.65
N HIS A 266 0.59 -1.49 26.44
CA HIS A 266 0.18 -0.15 26.01
C HIS A 266 -1.30 -0.08 25.57
N GLY A 267 -2.04 -1.19 25.61
CA GLY A 267 -3.44 -1.28 25.20
C GLY A 267 -3.67 -1.24 23.69
N ARG A 268 -2.60 -1.11 22.88
CA ARG A 268 -2.65 -1.12 21.41
C ARG A 268 -1.29 -1.45 20.80
N PRO A 269 -1.24 -1.95 19.56
CA PRO A 269 -0.02 -2.01 18.77
C PRO A 269 0.52 -0.61 18.46
N ILE A 270 1.84 -0.47 18.48
CA ILE A 270 2.60 0.74 18.19
C ILE A 270 3.78 0.34 17.30
N ASN A 271 3.70 0.70 16.01
CA ASN A 271 4.73 0.39 15.01
C ASN A 271 5.12 -1.10 15.04
N THR A 272 4.47 -1.92 14.23
CA THR A 272 4.72 -3.36 14.18
C THR A 272 5.02 -3.76 12.74
N PRO A 273 6.29 -3.66 12.28
CA PRO A 273 6.68 -4.21 10.99
C PRO A 273 6.51 -5.73 11.00
N ASP A 274 6.56 -6.35 9.83
CA ASP A 274 6.33 -7.81 9.73
C ASP A 274 7.50 -8.58 10.36
N LEU A 275 8.72 -8.05 10.19
CA LEU A 275 9.93 -8.49 10.87
C LEU A 275 10.70 -7.31 11.47
N LEU A 276 11.17 -7.46 12.70
CA LEU A 276 12.15 -6.56 13.33
C LEU A 276 13.41 -7.37 13.71
N PHE A 277 14.57 -6.96 13.19
CA PHE A 277 15.83 -7.67 13.43
C PHE A 277 16.43 -7.32 14.79
N LEU A 278 16.78 -8.36 15.55
CA LEU A 278 17.55 -8.27 16.80
C LEU A 278 19.07 -8.42 16.57
N ASP A 279 19.48 -8.52 15.30
CA ASP A 279 20.86 -8.60 14.85
C ASP A 279 21.17 -7.49 13.82
N HIS A 280 22.44 -7.18 13.61
CA HIS A 280 22.84 -6.36 12.47
C HIS A 280 22.72 -7.17 11.18
N VAL A 281 21.79 -6.76 10.32
CA VAL A 281 21.57 -7.36 9.01
C VAL A 281 21.93 -6.34 7.94
N GLU A 282 22.72 -6.78 6.97
CA GLU A 282 23.03 -6.05 5.76
C GLU A 282 22.50 -6.83 4.55
N ILE A 283 21.84 -6.14 3.63
CA ILE A 283 21.36 -6.74 2.37
C ILE A 283 21.87 -5.90 1.22
N ASN A 284 22.64 -6.49 0.30
CA ASN A 284 23.27 -5.78 -0.82
C ASN A 284 24.11 -4.56 -0.38
N GLY A 285 24.86 -4.66 0.73
CA GLY A 285 25.68 -3.57 1.26
C GLY A 285 24.90 -2.50 2.04
N GLU A 286 23.60 -2.69 2.28
CA GLU A 286 22.75 -1.73 2.95
C GLU A 286 22.26 -2.25 4.31
N PRO A 287 22.36 -1.48 5.42
CA PRO A 287 21.86 -1.91 6.72
C PRO A 287 20.32 -1.97 6.71
N VAL A 288 19.77 -3.05 7.26
CA VAL A 288 18.33 -3.31 7.34
C VAL A 288 17.97 -3.66 8.79
N ALA A 289 17.17 -2.82 9.43
CA ALA A 289 16.72 -3.03 10.81
C ALA A 289 15.36 -3.73 10.92
N TRP A 290 14.52 -3.61 9.89
CA TRP A 290 13.17 -4.17 9.84
C TRP A 290 12.78 -4.49 8.41
N ILE A 291 11.81 -5.39 8.23
CA ILE A 291 11.20 -5.70 6.94
C ILE A 291 9.69 -5.62 7.04
N ASP A 292 9.05 -5.09 6.00
CA ASP A 292 7.60 -5.13 5.81
C ASP A 292 7.30 -5.70 4.42
N ALA A 293 6.54 -6.79 4.38
CA ALA A 293 6.23 -7.61 3.23
C ALA A 293 5.01 -7.05 2.51
N LYS A 294 5.08 -6.98 1.19
CA LYS A 294 4.02 -6.48 0.32
C LYS A 294 3.54 -7.60 -0.59
N HIS A 295 2.35 -8.12 -0.32
CA HIS A 295 1.68 -9.12 -1.17
C HIS A 295 1.09 -8.49 -2.46
N PHE A 296 1.85 -7.64 -3.14
CA PHE A 296 1.48 -6.98 -4.39
C PHE A 296 2.73 -6.48 -5.13
N TYR A 297 2.56 -6.09 -6.39
CA TYR A 297 3.60 -5.45 -7.21
C TYR A 297 3.81 -3.97 -6.81
N GLY A 298 5.06 -3.60 -6.52
CA GLY A 298 5.47 -2.24 -6.16
C GLY A 298 5.49 -1.30 -7.37
N ALA A 299 4.31 -0.83 -7.79
CA ALA A 299 4.16 -0.01 -8.98
C ALA A 299 4.57 1.46 -8.77
N ASP A 300 5.00 2.14 -9.85
CA ASP A 300 5.30 3.58 -9.81
C ASP A 300 4.04 4.45 -9.90
N VAL A 301 3.11 4.20 -8.99
CA VAL A 301 1.79 4.83 -8.86
C VAL A 301 1.77 5.74 -7.62
N ASP A 302 1.32 6.99 -7.76
CA ASP A 302 1.44 8.02 -6.73
C ASP A 302 0.69 7.70 -5.44
N PHE A 303 -0.53 7.18 -5.55
CA PHE A 303 -1.31 6.79 -4.38
C PHE A 303 -0.62 5.69 -3.57
N GLN A 304 -0.09 4.67 -4.26
CA GLN A 304 0.59 3.53 -3.63
C GLN A 304 1.90 3.99 -2.97
N ARG A 305 2.75 4.74 -3.69
CA ARG A 305 4.00 5.29 -3.14
C ARG A 305 3.76 6.12 -1.88
N LYS A 306 2.78 7.03 -1.89
CA LYS A 306 2.45 7.87 -0.72
C LYS A 306 1.99 7.05 0.47
N LYS A 307 1.18 6.00 0.24
CA LYS A 307 0.71 5.10 1.31
C LYS A 307 1.87 4.33 1.93
N ILE A 308 2.72 3.75 1.08
CA ILE A 308 3.90 2.97 1.51
C ILE A 308 4.91 3.87 2.24
N ALA A 309 5.27 5.02 1.66
CA ALA A 309 6.20 5.96 2.28
C ALA A 309 5.71 6.41 3.67
N LYS A 310 4.42 6.75 3.80
CA LYS A 310 3.84 7.11 5.10
C LYS A 310 3.96 5.99 6.15
N GLN A 311 3.86 4.73 5.73
CA GLN A 311 4.06 3.59 6.62
C GLN A 311 5.53 3.42 6.97
N ALA A 312 6.40 3.32 5.96
CA ALA A 312 7.84 3.14 6.12
C ALA A 312 8.47 4.22 7.02
N THR A 313 8.11 5.50 6.85
CA THR A 313 8.64 6.59 7.68
C THR A 313 8.45 6.32 9.18
N ARG A 314 7.32 5.74 9.62
CA ARG A 314 7.12 5.45 11.05
C ARG A 314 8.08 4.38 11.58
N TYR A 315 8.50 3.45 10.73
CA TYR A 315 9.46 2.43 11.09
C TYR A 315 10.89 2.97 11.01
N VAL A 316 11.18 3.79 10.00
CA VAL A 316 12.46 4.50 9.88
C VAL A 316 12.70 5.39 11.10
N ASP A 317 11.69 6.13 11.54
CA ASP A 317 11.78 6.96 12.75
C ASP A 317 12.02 6.14 14.03
N ALA A 318 11.64 4.86 14.04
CA ALA A 318 11.76 3.98 15.20
C ALA A 318 13.09 3.20 15.23
N TRP A 319 13.55 2.69 14.08
CA TRP A 319 14.69 1.75 14.02
C TRP A 319 15.73 2.07 12.95
N GLY A 320 15.57 3.15 12.19
CA GLY A 320 16.41 3.46 11.04
C GLY A 320 16.02 2.70 9.77
N GLN A 321 16.95 2.64 8.81
CA GLN A 321 16.74 2.03 7.51
C GLN A 321 16.20 0.59 7.62
N GLY A 322 15.21 0.26 6.79
CA GLY A 322 14.67 -1.09 6.66
C GLY A 322 14.51 -1.52 5.21
N ALA A 323 13.72 -2.55 4.96
CA ALA A 323 13.44 -3.03 3.62
C ALA A 323 11.95 -3.29 3.39
N LEU A 324 11.54 -3.17 2.14
CA LEU A 324 10.21 -3.51 1.65
C LEU A 324 10.35 -4.65 0.65
N VAL A 325 9.78 -5.81 0.95
CA VAL A 325 9.85 -6.99 0.08
C VAL A 325 8.53 -7.14 -0.68
N PHE A 326 8.55 -7.00 -2.00
CA PHE A 326 7.37 -7.10 -2.84
C PHE A 326 7.25 -8.48 -3.46
N ARG A 327 6.13 -9.18 -3.19
CA ARG A 327 5.86 -10.53 -3.70
C ARG A 327 6.00 -10.62 -5.22
N HIS A 328 5.42 -9.65 -5.91
CA HIS A 328 5.44 -9.60 -7.37
C HIS A 328 6.58 -8.72 -7.90
N GLY A 329 7.58 -8.37 -7.08
CA GLY A 329 8.62 -7.42 -7.45
C GLY A 329 8.12 -5.98 -7.51
N PHE A 330 8.93 -5.09 -8.08
CA PHE A 330 8.69 -3.66 -8.07
C PHE A 330 9.22 -2.97 -9.33
N CYS A 331 8.74 -1.75 -9.59
CA CYS A 331 9.25 -0.90 -10.65
C CYS A 331 10.58 -0.26 -10.24
N ASN A 332 11.59 -0.37 -11.09
CA ASN A 332 12.93 0.17 -10.81
C ASN A 332 12.93 1.69 -10.59
N ASN A 333 11.92 2.43 -11.06
CA ASN A 333 11.83 3.87 -10.80
C ASN A 333 11.30 4.22 -9.39
N VAL A 334 10.76 3.25 -8.65
CA VAL A 334 10.27 3.49 -7.30
C VAL A 334 11.45 3.69 -6.34
N HIS A 335 11.30 4.70 -5.49
CA HIS A 335 12.16 4.95 -4.35
C HIS A 335 11.27 5.37 -3.18
N ILE A 336 11.47 4.70 -2.05
CA ILE A 336 10.82 5.00 -0.77
C ILE A 336 11.95 5.36 0.21
N PRO A 337 11.99 6.60 0.73
CA PRO A 337 13.10 7.04 1.59
C PRO A 337 13.28 6.16 2.82
N GLY A 338 14.54 5.94 3.20
CA GLY A 338 14.96 5.11 4.32
C GLY A 338 14.66 3.61 4.14
N THR A 339 14.48 3.14 2.91
CA THR A 339 14.23 1.72 2.64
C THR A 339 14.99 1.17 1.45
N VAL A 340 15.38 -0.10 1.55
CA VAL A 340 15.80 -0.96 0.44
C VAL A 340 14.55 -1.61 -0.16
N LEU A 341 14.43 -1.65 -1.49
CA LEU A 341 13.33 -2.38 -2.15
C LEU A 341 13.84 -3.72 -2.64
N LEU A 342 13.12 -4.77 -2.27
CA LEU A 342 13.46 -6.16 -2.57
C LEU A 342 12.28 -6.85 -3.28
N ASP A 343 12.58 -7.82 -4.13
CA ASP A 343 11.62 -8.81 -4.63
C ASP A 343 11.81 -10.16 -3.93
N CYS A 344 11.17 -11.22 -4.42
CA CYS A 344 11.26 -12.55 -3.81
C CYS A 344 12.54 -13.34 -4.13
N GLY A 345 13.58 -12.73 -4.72
CA GLY A 345 14.79 -13.38 -5.23
C GLY A 345 15.15 -14.74 -4.61
N PRO A 346 15.57 -14.81 -3.34
CA PRO A 346 16.02 -16.04 -2.68
C PRO A 346 14.92 -16.86 -1.99
N LEU A 347 13.67 -16.42 -2.01
CA LEU A 347 12.56 -17.04 -1.27
C LEU A 347 11.94 -18.20 -2.06
N ASP A 348 11.67 -19.31 -1.38
CA ASP A 348 10.85 -20.38 -1.93
C ASP A 348 9.35 -20.02 -1.79
N LEU A 349 8.69 -19.80 -2.92
CA LEU A 349 7.28 -19.43 -2.97
C LEU A 349 6.36 -20.62 -3.24
N GLU A 350 6.87 -21.86 -3.36
CA GLU A 350 6.05 -23.06 -3.56
C GLU A 350 4.86 -23.18 -2.59
N PRO A 351 5.00 -22.87 -1.27
CA PRO A 351 3.87 -22.99 -0.35
C PRO A 351 2.66 -22.12 -0.74
N LEU A 352 2.88 -20.97 -1.39
CA LEU A 352 1.81 -20.07 -1.84
C LEU A 352 1.00 -20.62 -3.02
N ASN A 353 1.48 -21.68 -3.69
CA ASN A 353 0.81 -22.33 -4.82
C ASN A 353 -0.02 -23.54 -4.38
N ARG A 354 0.18 -24.06 -3.16
CA ARG A 354 -0.55 -25.23 -2.65
C ARG A 354 -1.95 -24.87 -2.11
N THR A 355 -2.19 -23.60 -1.79
CA THR A 355 -3.48 -23.12 -1.26
C THR A 355 -4.55 -22.89 -2.35
N THR A 356 -4.22 -23.02 -3.64
CA THR A 356 -5.20 -22.84 -4.74
C THR A 356 -5.90 -24.14 -5.16
N GLY A 357 -5.80 -25.20 -4.36
CA GLY A 357 -6.31 -26.53 -4.71
C GLY A 357 -6.94 -27.26 -3.54
N GLU A 358 -7.91 -26.65 -2.86
CA GLU A 358 -8.94 -27.36 -2.06
C GLU A 358 -10.32 -26.75 -2.26
#